data_AF-A0AA95EW48-F1
#
_entry.id   AF-A0AA95EW48-F1
#
_cell.length_a   1.000
_cell.length_b   1.000
_cell.length_c   1.000
_cell.angle_alpha   90.00
_cell.angle_beta   90.00
_cell.angle_gamma   90.00
#
_symmetry.space_group_name_H-M   'P 1'
#
loop_
_entity.id
_entity.type
_entity.pdbx_description
1 polymer ?
#
loop_
_entity_poly.entity_id
_entity_poly.type
_entity_poly.pdbx_seq_one_letter_code
_entity_poly.pdbx_strand_id
1 'polypeptide(L)' 'MFLAEVADTESTYTTFDIFMLLFTILIAVGLVRLLLQRPRKNVFAIGFGTVCLLVFLVADFKMISGW' A
#
# COMPACT_ATOMS: atom_id res chain seq x y z
N MET A 1 39.59 0.42 -14.62
CA MET A 1 38.50 0.63 -15.58
C MET A 1 37.85 1.96 -15.18
N PHE A 2 38.14 3.00 -15.96
CA PHE A 2 37.76 4.40 -15.72
C PHE A 2 37.00 4.90 -16.96
N LEU A 3 36.04 4.10 -17.40
CA LEU A 3 35.21 4.35 -18.57
C LEU A 3 33.77 4.14 -18.14
N ALA A 4 33.12 5.26 -17.80
CA ALA A 4 31.68 5.40 -17.83
C ALA A 4 30.91 4.27 -17.12
N GLU A 5 31.00 4.26 -15.79
CA GLU A 5 29.82 3.90 -15.01
C GLU A 5 28.81 5.03 -15.27
N VAL A 6 28.13 4.96 -16.42
CA VAL A 6 26.80 5.53 -16.52
C VAL A 6 25.99 4.67 -15.57
N ALA A 7 25.99 5.06 -14.30
CA ALA A 7 24.94 4.70 -13.39
C ALA A 7 23.69 5.31 -14.02
N ASP A 8 23.06 4.56 -14.94
CA ASP A 8 21.66 4.75 -15.19
C ASP A 8 21.06 4.69 -13.79
N THR A 9 20.53 5.81 -13.32
CA THR A 9 19.79 5.88 -12.07
C THR A 9 18.59 4.97 -12.30
N GLU A 10 18.74 3.68 -12.01
CA GLU A 10 17.65 2.71 -12.13
C GLU A 10 16.50 3.27 -11.30
N SER A 11 15.33 3.38 -11.94
CA SER A 11 14.17 3.88 -11.23
C SER A 11 13.89 2.95 -10.06
N THR A 12 13.91 3.49 -8.85
CA THR A 12 13.43 2.80 -7.65
C THR A 12 11.94 2.51 -7.72
N TYR A 13 11.23 3.13 -8.68
CA TYR A 13 9.86 2.81 -9.03
C TYR A 13 9.79 1.57 -9.93
N THR A 14 9.15 0.54 -9.43
CA THR A 14 8.94 -0.72 -10.13
C THR A 14 7.46 -0.96 -10.39
N THR A 15 7.13 -1.85 -11.33
CA THR A 15 5.74 -2.25 -11.56
C THR A 15 5.07 -2.85 -10.31
N PHE A 16 5.85 -3.45 -9.39
CA PHE A 16 5.34 -3.98 -8.14
C PHE A 16 4.71 -2.90 -7.25
N ASP A 17 5.19 -1.67 -7.34
CA ASP A 17 4.70 -0.55 -6.55
C ASP A 17 3.27 -0.14 -6.92
N ILE A 18 2.90 -0.33 -8.19
CA ILE A 18 1.51 -0.17 -8.66
C ILE A 18 0.62 -1.17 -7.94
N PHE A 19 1.06 -2.42 -7.81
CA PHE A 19 0.29 -3.46 -7.11
C PHE A 19 0.15 -3.15 -5.62
N MET A 20 1.20 -2.62 -4.98
CA MET A 20 1.14 -2.17 -3.58
C MET A 20 0.04 -1.13 -3.37
N LEU A 21 0.01 -0.07 -4.20
CA LEU A 21 -1.03 0.96 -4.12
C LEU A 21 -2.44 0.39 -4.39
N LEU A 22 -2.57 -0.52 -5.35
CA LEU A 22 -3.84 -1.20 -5.63
C LEU A 22 -4.34 -2.02 -4.44
N PHE A 23 -3.44 -2.68 -3.70
CA PHE A 23 -3.81 -3.39 -2.47
C PHE A 23 -4.28 -2.44 -1.38
N THR A 24 -3.63 -1.29 -1.19
CA THR A 24 -4.09 -0.26 -0.25
C THR A 24 -5.51 0.19 -0.58
N ILE A 25 -5.81 0.45 -1.85
CA ILE A 25 -7.15 0.81 -2.32
C ILE A 25 -8.15 -0.33 -2.03
N LEU A 26 -7.78 -1.58 -2.33
CA LEU A 26 -8.63 -2.74 -2.09
C LEU A 26 -8.96 -2.91 -0.60
N ILE A 27 -7.98 -2.73 0.29
CA ILE A 27 -8.18 -2.76 1.74
C ILE A 27 -9.12 -1.64 2.17
N ALA A 28 -8.93 -0.41 1.66
CA ALA A 28 -9.78 0.72 1.99
C ALA A 28 -11.24 0.47 1.59
N VAL A 29 -11.48 -0.03 0.37
CA VAL A 29 -12.82 -0.38 -0.11
C VAL A 29 -13.43 -1.51 0.73
N GLY A 30 -12.64 -2.54 1.07
CA GLY A 30 -13.06 -3.63 1.94
C GLY A 30 -13.46 -3.15 3.34
N LEU A 31 -12.70 -2.23 3.92
CA LEU A 31 -12.98 -1.63 5.21
C LEU A 31 -14.27 -0.79 5.18
N VAL A 32 -14.46 0.04 4.14
CA VAL A 32 -15.69 0.82 3.94
C VAL A 32 -16.91 -0.11 3.82
N ARG A 33 -16.81 -1.18 3.02
CA ARG A 33 -17.88 -2.17 2.90
C ARG A 33 -18.23 -2.79 4.25
N LEU A 34 -17.23 -3.08 5.08
CA LEU A 34 -17.44 -3.66 6.40
C LEU A 34 -18.06 -2.67 7.40
N LEU A 35 -17.70 -1.40 7.32
CA LEU A 35 -18.28 -0.32 8.13
C LEU A 35 -19.76 -0.09 7.81
N LEU A 36 -20.14 -0.24 6.53
CA LEU A 36 -21.51 -0.09 6.03
C LEU A 36 -22.37 -1.34 6.23
N GLN A 37 -21.77 -2.49 6.56
CA GLN A 37 -22.51 -3.74 6.77
C GLN A 37 -23.53 -3.63 7.92
N ARG A 38 -24.77 -4.04 7.63
CA ARG A 38 -25.91 -4.08 8.57
C ARG A 38 -26.65 -5.43 8.42
N PRO A 39 -27.29 -5.97 9.48
CA PRO A 39 -27.39 -5.42 10.84
C PRO A 39 -26.23 -5.79 11.76
N ARG A 40 -25.48 -6.85 11.47
CA ARG A 40 -24.37 -7.35 12.32
C ARG A 40 -23.01 -6.95 11.74
N LYS A 41 -22.27 -6.14 12.50
CA LYS A 41 -20.90 -5.73 12.18
C LYS A 41 -19.90 -6.72 12.75
N ASN A 42 -18.90 -7.10 11.96
CA ASN A 42 -17.76 -7.87 12.46
C ASN A 42 -16.69 -6.90 12.97
N VAL A 43 -16.78 -6.56 14.27
CA VAL A 43 -15.87 -5.59 14.91
C VAL A 43 -14.41 -6.03 14.87
N PHE A 44 -14.14 -7.34 14.92
CA PHE A 44 -12.78 -7.88 14.82
C PHE A 44 -12.19 -7.63 13.43
N ALA A 45 -12.94 -7.93 12.37
CA ALA A 45 -12.50 -7.68 11.01
C ALA A 45 -12.37 -6.18 10.70
N ILE A 46 -13.19 -5.31 11.32
CA ILE A 46 -13.05 -3.85 11.20
C ILE A 46 -11.73 -3.41 11.84
N GLY A 47 -11.44 -3.91 13.05
CA GLY A 47 -10.18 -3.62 13.74
C GLY A 47 -8.98 -4.07 12.92
N PHE A 48 -8.96 -5.34 12.50
CA PHE A 48 -7.90 -5.89 11.68
C PHE A 48 -7.72 -5.13 10.35
N GLY A 49 -8.82 -4.87 9.63
CA GLY A 49 -8.78 -4.12 8.37
C GLY A 49 -8.27 -2.70 8.54
N THR A 50 -8.59 -2.04 9.66
CA THR A 50 -8.04 -0.72 10.00
C THR A 50 -6.54 -0.78 10.22
N VAL A 51 -6.04 -1.76 10.98
CA VAL A 51 -4.59 -1.92 11.21
C VAL A 51 -3.86 -2.22 9.90
N CYS A 52 -4.40 -3.12 9.07
CA CYS A 52 -3.84 -3.40 7.74
C CYS A 52 -3.76 -2.14 6.88
N LEU A 53 -4.84 -1.34 6.85
CA LEU A 53 -4.86 -0.11 6.07
C LEU A 53 -3.78 0.89 6.56
N LEU A 54 -3.62 1.04 7.88
CA LEU A 54 -2.59 1.92 8.44
C LEU A 54 -1.17 1.44 8.08
N VAL A 55 -0.89 0.14 8.20
CA VAL A 55 0.42 -0.42 7.85
C VAL A 55 0.72 -0.22 6.36
N PHE A 56 -0.24 -0.46 5.48
CA PHE A 56 -0.08 -0.26 4.04
C PHE A 56 0.11 1.21 3.69
N LEU A 57 -0.63 2.13 4.30
CA LEU A 57 -0.40 3.57 4.10
C LEU A 57 0.99 4.03 4.54
N VAL A 58 1.52 3.47 5.64
CA VAL A 58 2.90 3.76 6.08
C VAL A 58 3.92 3.18 5.10
N ALA A 59 3.69 1.96 4.60
CA ALA A 59 4.53 1.35 3.57
C ALA A 59 4.53 2.18 2.29
N ASP A 60 3.36 2.62 1.81
CA ASP A 60 3.19 3.47 0.63
C ASP A 60 3.90 4.82 0.81
N PHE A 61 3.76 5.44 1.99
CA PHE A 61 4.47 6.68 2.30
C PHE A 61 5.98 6.50 2.23
N LYS A 62 6.50 5.42 2.82
CA LYS A 62 7.95 5.11 2.78
C LYS A 62 8.43 4.85 1.36
N MET A 63 7.66 4.08 0.61
CA MET A 63 7.93 3.76 -0.79
C MET A 63 8.00 5.04 -1.64
N ILE A 64 6.99 5.91 -1.57
CA ILE A 64 6.94 7.19 -2.32
C ILE A 64 8.05 8.15 -1.86
N SER A 65 8.37 8.20 -0.57
CA SER A 65 9.44 9.09 -0.05
C SER A 65 10.85 8.62 -0.37
N GLY A 66 11.01 7.35 -0.79
CA GLY A 66 12.28 6.76 -1.22
C GLY A 66 12.43 6.68 -2.74
N TRP A 67 11.41 7.10 -3.49
CA TRP A 67 11.50 7.46 -4.91
C TRP A 67 12.03 8.89 -5.04
#